data_AF-A0AA39CKB7-F1
#
_entry.id   AF-A0AA39CKB7-F1
#
_cell.length_a   1.000
_cell.length_b   1.000
_cell.length_c   1.000
_cell.angle_alpha   90.00
_cell.angle_beta   90.00
_cell.angle_gamma   90.00
#
_symmetry.space_group_name_H-M   'P 1'
#
loop_
_entity.id
_entity.type
_entity.pdbx_description
1 polymer ?
#
loop_
_entity_poly.entity_id
_entity_poly.type
_entity_poly.pdbx_seq_one_letter_code
_entity_poly.pdbx_strand_id
1 'polypeptide(L)'
;MAPSVAEESAPLPQTKSANGEANGGEKIDRVKANELKENKIADHLGAADTYIDAENDTCWYHWTGSIYVKPLRFENRSGTYVIVLKTDPHAELGKHRHRGEVRAYTVKGQWGYHEYAWRGKPGDYVTEVPGTIHTLFMGENSEVMFNVVGSIEFYNDDNTLREIMDGFSFWRMYEEHCEREGLKPNMGLWY
;
A
#
# COMPACT_ATOMS: atom_id res chain seq x y z
N MET A 1 -5.71 -1.44 -46.98
CA MET A 1 -4.47 -1.86 -47.68
C MET A 1 -3.73 -0.59 -48.08
N ALA A 2 -2.60 -0.29 -47.43
CA ALA A 2 -1.77 0.87 -47.72
C ALA A 2 -0.54 0.42 -48.55
N PRO A 3 0.02 1.27 -49.44
CA PRO A 3 1.07 0.88 -50.35
C PRO A 3 2.43 0.82 -49.65
N SER A 4 3.25 -0.20 -49.94
CA SER A 4 4.63 -0.30 -49.45
C SER A 4 5.55 0.57 -50.31
N VAL A 5 6.29 1.47 -49.68
CA VAL A 5 7.49 2.07 -50.27
C VAL A 5 8.69 1.29 -49.73
N ALA A 6 9.42 0.61 -50.61
CA ALA A 6 10.66 -0.04 -50.25
C ALA A 6 11.77 1.03 -50.25
N GLU A 7 12.21 1.47 -49.08
CA GLU A 7 13.47 2.18 -48.93
C GLU A 7 14.57 1.17 -48.57
N GLU A 8 15.64 1.20 -49.34
CA GLU A 8 16.84 0.40 -49.15
C GLU A 8 17.63 0.96 -47.96
N SER A 9 17.55 0.30 -46.80
CA SER A 9 18.22 0.77 -45.58
C SER A 9 19.73 0.53 -45.66
N ALA A 10 20.53 1.58 -45.44
CA ALA A 10 21.98 1.46 -45.27
C ALA A 10 22.34 0.48 -44.13
N PRO A 11 23.45 -0.27 -44.23
CA PRO A 11 23.85 -1.23 -43.20
C PRO A 11 24.08 -0.50 -41.86
N LEU A 12 23.42 -0.99 -40.81
CA LEU A 12 23.62 -0.52 -39.45
C LEU A 12 25.10 -0.69 -39.05
N PRO A 13 25.71 0.30 -38.36
CA PRO A 13 27.09 0.19 -37.90
C PRO A 13 27.24 -1.03 -36.99
N GLN A 14 28.34 -1.78 -37.15
CA GLN A 14 28.64 -2.94 -36.32
C GLN A 14 28.61 -2.56 -34.85
N THR A 15 27.60 -3.06 -34.13
CA THR A 15 27.48 -2.89 -32.69
C THR A 15 28.42 -3.86 -32.00
N LYS A 16 29.39 -3.32 -31.24
CA LYS A 16 30.08 -4.14 -30.24
C LYS A 16 29.03 -4.59 -29.24
N SER A 17 28.97 -5.90 -28.99
CA SER A 17 28.12 -6.47 -27.95
C SER A 17 28.34 -5.71 -26.63
N ALA A 18 27.25 -5.26 -26.01
CA ALA A 18 27.31 -4.63 -24.68
C ALA A 18 27.83 -5.60 -23.60
N ASN A 19 27.86 -6.90 -23.92
CA ASN A 19 28.50 -7.91 -23.11
C ASN A 19 29.97 -8.02 -23.52
N GLY A 20 30.82 -7.20 -22.90
CA GLY A 20 32.24 -7.11 -23.20
C GLY A 20 32.96 -8.47 -23.26
N GLU A 21 33.79 -8.64 -24.29
CA GLU A 21 34.68 -9.79 -24.45
C GLU A 21 35.82 -9.71 -23.43
N ALA A 22 35.99 -10.77 -22.63
CA ALA A 22 37.03 -10.85 -21.61
C ALA A 22 38.37 -11.25 -22.25
N ASN A 23 39.30 -10.28 -22.37
CA ASN A 23 40.69 -10.54 -22.72
C ASN A 23 41.51 -10.96 -21.48
N GLY A 24 42.01 -12.19 -21.48
CA GLY A 24 43.35 -12.59 -20.99
C GLY A 24 43.79 -12.38 -19.54
N GLY A 25 43.02 -11.75 -18.66
CA GLY A 25 43.28 -11.66 -17.22
C GLY A 25 42.56 -12.74 -16.42
N GLU A 26 42.99 -12.96 -15.16
CA GLU A 26 42.26 -13.77 -14.18
C GLU A 26 40.76 -13.44 -14.28
N LYS A 27 39.92 -14.44 -14.58
CA LYS A 27 38.48 -14.22 -14.80
C LYS A 27 37.88 -13.76 -13.47
N ILE A 28 37.91 -12.45 -13.23
CA ILE A 28 37.14 -11.84 -12.16
C ILE A 28 35.70 -12.22 -12.44
N ASP A 29 35.11 -12.94 -11.51
CA ASP A 29 33.68 -13.18 -11.50
C ASP A 29 32.99 -11.83 -11.32
N ARG A 30 32.68 -11.20 -12.46
CA ARG A 30 32.12 -9.84 -12.54
C ARG A 30 30.84 -9.73 -11.72
N VAL A 31 30.04 -10.80 -11.67
CA VAL A 31 28.80 -10.84 -10.89
C VAL A 31 29.14 -10.73 -9.40
N LYS A 32 30.03 -11.60 -8.90
CA LYS A 32 30.48 -11.56 -7.50
C LYS A 32 31.11 -10.22 -7.12
N ALA A 33 31.90 -9.63 -8.02
CA ALA A 33 32.53 -8.33 -7.77
C ALA A 33 31.54 -7.16 -7.74
N ASN A 34 30.49 -7.20 -8.56
CA ASN A 34 29.41 -6.21 -8.55
C ASN A 34 28.54 -6.36 -7.30
N GLU A 35 28.13 -7.59 -6.98
CA GLU A 35 27.33 -7.93 -5.80
C GLU A 35 27.97 -7.40 -4.50
N LEU A 36 29.29 -7.57 -4.33
CA LEU A 36 30.01 -7.04 -3.17
C LEU A 36 30.01 -5.50 -3.08
N LYS A 37 29.93 -4.80 -4.22
CA LYS A 37 29.85 -3.33 -4.26
C LYS A 37 28.41 -2.87 -4.01
N GLU A 38 27.45 -3.54 -4.63
CA GLU A 38 26.01 -3.27 -4.48
C GLU A 38 25.57 -3.50 -3.03
N ASN A 39 26.01 -4.59 -2.39
CA ASN A 39 25.75 -4.83 -0.96
C ASN A 39 26.32 -3.74 -0.06
N LYS A 40 27.53 -3.23 -0.32
CA LYS A 40 28.06 -2.10 0.45
C LYS A 40 27.24 -0.82 0.30
N ILE A 41 26.66 -0.61 -0.88
CA ILE A 41 25.76 0.52 -1.13
C ILE A 41 24.45 0.29 -0.36
N ALA A 42 23.88 -0.92 -0.41
CA ALA A 42 22.68 -1.28 0.33
C ALA A 42 22.88 -1.17 1.86
N ASP A 43 24.02 -1.62 2.38
CA ASP A 43 24.37 -1.49 3.82
C ASP A 43 24.47 -0.02 4.26
N HIS A 44 24.87 0.88 3.36
CA HIS A 44 25.03 2.30 3.67
C HIS A 44 23.76 3.12 3.48
N LEU A 45 23.00 2.85 2.42
CA LEU A 45 21.85 3.66 1.98
C LEU A 45 20.49 2.97 2.18
N GLY A 46 20.49 1.68 2.51
CA GLY A 46 19.29 0.88 2.69
C GLY A 46 18.53 1.23 3.96
N ALA A 47 17.23 0.95 3.92
CA ALA A 47 16.37 1.01 5.08
C ALA A 47 16.58 -0.19 5.99
N ALA A 48 16.46 0.01 7.31
CA ALA A 48 16.35 -1.11 8.23
C ALA A 48 14.98 -1.78 8.10
N ASP A 49 14.94 -3.10 8.29
CA ASP A 49 13.70 -3.82 8.47
C ASP A 49 12.95 -3.28 9.70
N THR A 50 11.63 -3.27 9.62
CA THR A 50 10.76 -2.79 10.72
C THR A 50 9.90 -3.94 11.22
N TYR A 51 9.92 -4.15 12.53
CA TYR A 51 9.01 -5.03 13.25
C TYR A 51 8.05 -4.17 14.07
N ILE A 52 6.75 -4.51 14.02
CA ILE A 52 5.70 -3.85 14.81
C ILE A 52 5.06 -4.92 15.68
N ASP A 53 5.30 -4.83 16.98
CA ASP A 53 4.62 -5.63 17.98
C ASP A 53 3.15 -5.23 18.11
N ALA A 54 2.24 -6.19 17.90
CA ALA A 54 0.82 -5.90 17.85
C ALA A 54 0.21 -5.44 19.19
N GLU A 55 0.91 -5.66 20.30
CA GLU A 55 0.49 -5.31 21.66
C GLU A 55 1.16 -4.02 22.17
N ASN A 56 2.43 -3.82 21.84
CA ASN A 56 3.24 -2.76 22.43
C ASN A 56 3.57 -1.60 21.47
N ASP A 57 3.63 -1.85 20.17
CA ASP A 57 4.08 -0.85 19.18
C ASP A 57 2.94 -0.13 18.47
N THR A 58 1.70 -0.59 18.65
CA THR A 58 0.50 -0.01 18.04
C THR A 58 -0.74 -0.27 18.89
N CYS A 59 -1.76 0.57 18.76
CA CYS A 59 -3.02 0.42 19.48
C CYS A 59 -4.23 0.63 18.56
N TRP A 60 -5.41 0.23 19.07
CA TRP A 60 -6.68 0.51 18.42
C TRP A 60 -7.17 1.90 18.82
N TYR A 61 -7.53 2.72 17.84
CA TYR A 61 -8.23 3.99 18.08
C TYR A 61 -9.54 4.04 17.30
N HIS A 62 -10.50 4.81 17.80
CA HIS A 62 -11.80 4.99 17.14
C HIS A 62 -11.65 5.89 15.90
N TRP A 63 -12.23 5.46 14.77
CA TRP A 63 -12.29 6.29 13.56
C TRP A 63 -13.67 6.91 13.37
N THR A 64 -14.68 6.08 13.11
CA THR A 64 -16.04 6.55 12.82
C THR A 64 -17.05 5.44 13.07
N GLY A 65 -18.28 5.80 13.48
CA GLY A 65 -19.32 4.83 13.80
C GLY A 65 -18.82 3.80 14.83
N SER A 66 -18.87 2.53 14.48
CA SER A 66 -18.32 1.40 15.26
C SER A 66 -16.98 0.88 14.73
N ILE A 67 -16.32 1.59 13.81
CA ILE A 67 -15.06 1.18 13.19
C ILE A 67 -13.89 1.72 14.00
N TYR A 68 -12.98 0.81 14.33
CA TYR A 68 -11.70 1.12 14.95
C TYR A 68 -10.56 0.82 13.98
N VAL A 69 -9.49 1.59 14.09
CA VAL A 69 -8.29 1.49 13.26
C VAL A 69 -7.11 1.11 14.15
N LYS A 70 -6.27 0.18 13.68
CA LYS A 70 -4.94 -0.09 14.24
C LYS A 70 -3.90 0.19 13.14
N PRO A 71 -3.04 1.20 13.28
CA PRO A 71 -2.02 1.51 12.29
C PRO A 71 -0.87 0.51 12.35
N LEU A 72 -0.39 0.07 11.20
CA LEU A 72 0.78 -0.80 11.09
C LEU A 72 1.93 -0.12 10.37
N ARG A 73 1.64 0.79 9.42
CA ARG A 73 2.67 1.47 8.64
C ARG A 73 2.18 2.77 8.02
N PHE A 74 3.06 3.75 7.92
CA PHE A 74 2.93 4.95 7.10
C PHE A 74 4.23 5.22 6.34
N GLU A 75 4.13 5.62 5.07
CA GLU A 75 5.23 6.08 4.23
C GLU A 75 4.75 7.27 3.38
N ASN A 76 5.36 8.43 3.60
CA ASN A 76 5.00 9.69 3.00
C ASN A 76 5.42 9.82 1.52
N ARG A 77 6.46 9.12 1.06
CA ARG A 77 6.97 9.30 -0.32
C ARG A 77 6.04 8.68 -1.34
N SER A 78 5.55 7.48 -1.06
CA SER A 78 4.56 6.80 -1.90
C SER A 78 3.12 7.15 -1.50
N GLY A 79 2.92 7.78 -0.33
CA GLY A 79 1.60 7.98 0.25
C GLY A 79 0.93 6.67 0.64
N THR A 80 1.73 5.66 1.01
CA THR A 80 1.24 4.34 1.39
C THR A 80 1.01 4.27 2.89
N TYR A 81 -0.10 3.65 3.29
CA TYR A 81 -0.34 3.30 4.68
C TYR A 81 -0.96 1.92 4.80
N VAL A 82 -0.61 1.23 5.88
CA VAL A 82 -1.14 -0.09 6.22
C VAL A 82 -1.87 0.04 7.55
N ILE A 83 -3.14 -0.32 7.54
CA ILE A 83 -4.03 -0.24 8.70
C ILE A 83 -4.86 -1.51 8.82
N VAL A 84 -5.25 -1.87 10.03
CA VAL A 84 -6.29 -2.87 10.27
C VAL A 84 -7.56 -2.14 10.68
N LEU A 85 -8.67 -2.49 10.07
CA LEU A 85 -9.99 -2.09 10.52
C LEU A 85 -10.60 -3.23 11.33
N LYS A 86 -11.26 -2.89 12.43
CA LYS A 86 -12.17 -3.81 13.13
C LYS A 86 -13.49 -3.16 13.42
N THR A 87 -14.51 -3.99 13.60
CA THR A 87 -15.76 -3.57 14.19
C THR A 87 -16.33 -4.69 15.06
N ASP A 88 -16.90 -4.30 16.22
CA ASP A 88 -17.60 -5.24 17.09
C ASP A 88 -19.04 -5.41 16.59
N PRO A 89 -19.94 -4.39 16.62
CA PRO A 89 -21.21 -4.49 15.92
C PRO A 89 -21.02 -4.31 14.41
N HIS A 90 -22.03 -4.66 13.61
CA HIS A 90 -22.03 -4.36 12.18
C HIS A 90 -21.75 -2.87 11.89
N ALA A 91 -20.94 -2.60 10.86
CA ALA A 91 -20.61 -1.27 10.40
C ALA A 91 -20.84 -1.09 8.90
N GLU A 92 -21.22 0.13 8.53
CA GLU A 92 -21.32 0.59 7.16
C GLU A 92 -20.46 1.85 7.01
N LEU A 93 -19.70 1.93 5.93
CA LEU A 93 -18.90 3.09 5.58
C LEU A 93 -19.37 3.60 4.22
N GLY A 94 -19.88 4.84 4.23
CA GLY A 94 -20.55 5.46 3.09
C GLY A 94 -19.70 5.52 1.82
N LYS A 95 -20.34 5.84 0.70
CA LYS A 95 -19.72 5.90 -0.64
C LYS A 95 -18.37 6.60 -0.63
N HIS A 96 -17.35 5.90 -1.09
CA HIS A 96 -16.00 6.44 -1.17
C HIS A 96 -15.21 5.90 -2.35
N ARG A 97 -14.12 6.59 -2.67
CA ARG A 97 -13.19 6.27 -3.75
C ARG A 97 -11.75 6.36 -3.26
N HIS A 98 -10.89 5.51 -3.81
CA HIS A 98 -9.45 5.60 -3.61
C HIS A 98 -8.74 6.21 -4.84
N ARG A 99 -7.69 7.00 -4.59
CA ARG A 99 -6.83 7.59 -5.65
C ARG A 99 -5.59 6.77 -5.97
N GLY A 100 -5.29 5.77 -5.17
CA GLY A 100 -4.34 4.71 -5.50
C GLY A 100 -4.98 3.33 -5.29
N GLU A 101 -4.16 2.29 -5.44
CA GLU A 101 -4.59 0.90 -5.27
C GLU A 101 -4.84 0.61 -3.79
N VAL A 102 -5.81 -0.28 -3.54
CA VAL A 102 -6.02 -0.88 -2.22
C VAL A 102 -5.92 -2.38 -2.34
N ARG A 103 -5.24 -2.98 -1.36
CA ARG A 103 -5.15 -4.42 -1.18
C ARG A 103 -5.64 -4.76 0.20
N ALA A 104 -6.54 -5.72 0.30
CA ALA A 104 -7.12 -6.11 1.56
C ALA A 104 -6.95 -7.61 1.80
N TYR A 105 -6.70 -7.97 3.05
CA TYR A 105 -6.68 -9.35 3.51
C TYR A 105 -7.64 -9.52 4.68
N THR A 106 -8.54 -10.48 4.56
CA THR A 106 -9.56 -10.72 5.58
C THR A 106 -8.97 -11.55 6.71
N VAL A 107 -8.91 -10.98 7.91
CA VAL A 107 -8.37 -11.63 9.10
C VAL A 107 -9.49 -12.39 9.83
N LYS A 108 -10.63 -11.74 10.04
CA LYS A 108 -11.77 -12.28 10.79
C LYS A 108 -13.09 -11.77 10.22
N GLY A 109 -14.16 -12.55 10.43
CA GLY A 109 -15.53 -12.14 10.13
C GLY A 109 -15.82 -12.09 8.63
N GLN A 110 -16.73 -11.21 8.22
CA GLN A 110 -17.17 -11.08 6.84
C GLN A 110 -17.38 -9.62 6.47
N TRP A 111 -16.93 -9.23 5.29
CA TRP A 111 -17.05 -7.85 4.80
C TRP A 111 -17.14 -7.82 3.27
N GLY A 112 -17.27 -6.63 2.72
CA GLY A 112 -17.20 -6.39 1.28
C GLY A 112 -17.87 -5.09 0.90
N TYR A 113 -18.28 -5.01 -0.35
CA TYR A 113 -18.94 -3.83 -0.89
C TYR A 113 -20.33 -4.16 -1.41
N HIS A 114 -21.26 -3.22 -1.28
CA HIS A 114 -22.64 -3.38 -1.77
C HIS A 114 -22.72 -3.52 -3.29
N GLU A 115 -21.74 -2.96 -4.00
CA GLU A 115 -21.63 -3.00 -5.46
C GLU A 115 -21.22 -4.37 -6.01
N TYR A 116 -20.80 -5.29 -5.14
CA TYR A 116 -20.38 -6.64 -5.53
C TYR A 116 -21.15 -7.73 -4.80
N ALA A 117 -21.37 -8.86 -5.49
CA ALA A 117 -22.04 -10.03 -4.93
C ALA A 117 -21.15 -10.86 -4.00
N TRP A 118 -19.83 -10.71 -4.11
CA TRP A 118 -18.89 -11.44 -3.27
C TRP A 118 -18.84 -10.86 -1.85
N ARG A 119 -18.34 -11.68 -0.92
CA ARG A 119 -18.19 -11.34 0.49
C ARG A 119 -16.88 -11.95 0.97
N GLY A 120 -15.95 -11.11 1.40
CA GLY A 120 -14.65 -11.55 1.89
C GLY A 120 -14.81 -12.28 3.23
N LYS A 121 -14.17 -13.44 3.37
CA LYS A 121 -14.10 -14.25 4.60
C LYS A 121 -12.63 -14.54 4.95
N PRO A 122 -12.30 -15.05 6.16
CA PRO A 122 -10.92 -15.20 6.59
C PRO A 122 -10.06 -15.97 5.58
N GLY A 123 -8.92 -15.39 5.21
CA GLY A 123 -8.03 -15.94 4.19
C GLY A 123 -8.22 -15.36 2.78
N ASP A 124 -9.33 -14.67 2.52
CA ASP A 124 -9.58 -14.06 1.22
C ASP A 124 -8.79 -12.77 1.04
N TYR A 125 -8.38 -12.53 -0.21
CA TYR A 125 -7.66 -11.34 -0.66
C TYR A 125 -8.49 -10.55 -1.67
N VAL A 126 -8.51 -9.23 -1.52
CA VAL A 126 -9.27 -8.32 -2.40
C VAL A 126 -8.32 -7.24 -2.93
N THR A 127 -8.44 -6.92 -4.22
CA THR A 127 -7.80 -5.76 -4.83
C THR A 127 -8.89 -4.77 -5.26
N GLU A 128 -8.70 -3.50 -4.92
CA GLU A 128 -9.53 -2.40 -5.42
C GLU A 128 -8.70 -1.52 -6.34
N VAL A 129 -9.31 -1.12 -7.46
CA VAL A 129 -8.65 -0.32 -8.48
C VAL A 129 -8.96 1.17 -8.29
N PRO A 130 -7.95 2.06 -8.44
CA PRO A 130 -8.14 3.49 -8.30
C PRO A 130 -9.29 3.99 -9.17
N GLY A 131 -10.09 4.91 -8.66
CA GLY A 131 -11.21 5.48 -9.42
C GLY A 131 -12.58 4.84 -9.14
N THR A 132 -12.61 3.60 -8.65
CA THR A 132 -13.86 2.90 -8.29
C THR A 132 -14.51 3.55 -7.07
N ILE A 133 -15.82 3.75 -7.12
CA ILE A 133 -16.63 4.18 -5.98
C ILE A 133 -17.34 2.95 -5.42
N HIS A 134 -17.23 2.74 -4.11
CA HIS A 134 -17.89 1.64 -3.43
C HIS A 134 -18.40 2.03 -2.04
N THR A 135 -19.23 1.16 -1.47
CA THR A 135 -19.84 1.33 -0.16
C THR A 135 -19.52 0.10 0.68
N LEU A 136 -18.69 0.27 1.70
CA LEU A 136 -18.15 -0.82 2.50
C LEU A 136 -19.14 -1.22 3.58
N PHE A 137 -19.35 -2.54 3.71
CA PHE A 137 -20.03 -3.13 4.85
C PHE A 137 -19.05 -4.06 5.58
N MET A 138 -19.11 -4.06 6.91
CA MET A 138 -18.40 -5.00 7.78
C MET A 138 -19.41 -5.68 8.69
N GLY A 139 -19.46 -7.01 8.66
CA GLY A 139 -20.26 -7.80 9.59
C GLY A 139 -19.72 -7.71 11.02
N GLU A 140 -20.53 -8.14 11.98
CA GLU A 140 -20.16 -8.20 13.39
C GLU A 140 -18.84 -8.96 13.59
N ASN A 141 -17.98 -8.49 14.50
CA ASN A 141 -16.70 -9.09 14.86
C ASN A 141 -15.73 -9.29 13.67
N SER A 142 -15.75 -8.38 12.69
CA SER A 142 -14.88 -8.46 11.51
C SER A 142 -13.59 -7.68 11.70
N GLU A 143 -12.51 -8.23 11.14
CA GLU A 143 -11.18 -7.60 11.09
C GLU A 143 -10.57 -7.77 9.70
N VAL A 144 -10.07 -6.68 9.12
CA VAL A 144 -9.53 -6.64 7.76
C VAL A 144 -8.29 -5.76 7.74
N MET A 145 -7.19 -6.28 7.21
CA MET A 145 -5.98 -5.49 6.98
C MET A 145 -6.06 -4.87 5.58
N PHE A 146 -5.81 -3.57 5.50
CA PHE A 146 -5.74 -2.81 4.25
C PHE A 146 -4.34 -2.22 4.06
N ASN A 147 -3.79 -2.40 2.87
CA ASN A 147 -2.66 -1.64 2.34
C ASN A 147 -3.21 -0.68 1.29
N VAL A 148 -3.12 0.62 1.56
CA VAL A 148 -3.73 1.68 0.76
C VAL A 148 -2.65 2.59 0.22
N VAL A 149 -2.77 2.96 -1.05
CA VAL A 149 -1.95 4.01 -1.67
C VAL A 149 -2.81 5.24 -1.93
N GLY A 150 -2.32 6.42 -1.53
CA GLY A 150 -2.98 7.69 -1.79
C GLY A 150 -4.20 7.94 -0.91
N SER A 151 -5.09 8.83 -1.34
CA SER A 151 -6.24 9.25 -0.54
C SER A 151 -7.46 8.34 -0.67
N ILE A 152 -8.30 8.39 0.37
CA ILE A 152 -9.70 7.98 0.36
C ILE A 152 -10.58 9.23 0.34
N GLU A 153 -11.54 9.27 -0.56
CA GLU A 153 -12.45 10.40 -0.80
C GLU A 153 -13.89 9.96 -0.53
N PHE A 154 -14.57 10.60 0.41
CA PHE A 154 -15.97 10.31 0.75
C PHE A 154 -16.93 11.23 0.01
N TYR A 155 -18.10 10.70 -0.33
CA TYR A 155 -19.16 11.42 -1.05
C TYR A 155 -20.42 11.59 -0.22
N ASN A 156 -21.11 12.70 -0.47
CA ASN A 156 -22.48 12.91 -0.03
C ASN A 156 -23.47 12.11 -0.90
N ASP A 157 -24.73 12.06 -0.49
CA ASP A 157 -25.79 11.38 -1.23
C ASP A 157 -26.01 11.99 -2.63
N ASP A 158 -25.80 13.31 -2.76
CA ASP A 158 -25.85 14.06 -4.02
C ASP A 158 -24.60 13.91 -4.92
N ASN A 159 -23.67 13.02 -4.54
CA ASN A 159 -22.39 12.75 -5.20
C ASN A 159 -21.40 13.93 -5.20
N THR A 160 -21.59 14.93 -4.34
CA THR A 160 -20.55 15.92 -4.07
C THR A 160 -19.47 15.35 -3.15
N LEU A 161 -18.22 15.81 -3.32
CA LEU A 161 -17.11 15.43 -2.46
C LEU A 161 -17.36 15.99 -1.05
N ARG A 162 -17.35 15.11 -0.05
CA ARG A 162 -17.59 15.45 1.36
C ARG A 162 -16.28 15.65 2.12
N GLU A 163 -15.34 14.72 1.94
CA GLU A 163 -14.14 14.63 2.78
C GLU A 163 -13.03 13.90 2.01
N ILE A 164 -11.79 14.31 2.24
CA ILE A 164 -10.59 13.62 1.76
C ILE A 164 -9.77 13.24 2.99
N MET A 165 -9.37 11.98 3.07
CA MET A 165 -8.42 11.49 4.06
C MET A 165 -7.26 10.77 3.39
N ASP A 166 -6.14 10.73 4.08
CA ASP A 166 -4.92 10.03 3.66
C ASP A 166 -4.16 9.52 4.90
N GLY A 167 -2.94 9.01 4.70
CA GLY A 167 -2.10 8.53 5.79
C GLY A 167 -1.87 9.57 6.90
N PHE A 168 -1.75 10.86 6.56
CA PHE A 168 -1.60 11.92 7.55
C PHE A 168 -2.87 12.17 8.35
N SER A 169 -4.03 12.01 7.72
CA SER A 169 -5.33 12.11 8.40
C SER A 169 -5.48 11.02 9.47
N PHE A 170 -5.13 9.78 9.14
CA PHE A 170 -5.10 8.67 10.09
C PHE A 170 -4.03 8.82 11.16
N TRP A 171 -2.85 9.34 10.81
CA TRP A 171 -1.80 9.65 11.78
C TRP A 171 -2.24 10.70 12.80
N ARG A 172 -2.85 11.80 12.36
CA ARG A 172 -3.41 12.82 13.25
C ARG A 172 -4.38 12.21 14.26
N MET A 173 -5.29 11.35 13.81
CA MET A 173 -6.25 10.68 14.70
C MET A 173 -5.57 9.75 15.71
N TYR A 174 -4.49 9.08 15.30
CA TYR A 174 -3.67 8.26 16.18
C TYR A 174 -2.95 9.11 17.25
N GLU A 175 -2.34 10.23 16.87
CA GLU A 175 -1.70 11.15 17.82
C GLU A 175 -2.71 11.72 18.82
N GLU A 176 -3.86 12.18 18.34
CA GLU A 176 -4.94 12.69 19.18
C GLU A 176 -5.46 11.62 20.16
N HIS A 177 -5.53 10.35 19.73
CA HIS A 177 -5.87 9.25 20.63
C HIS A 177 -4.78 8.99 21.67
N CYS A 178 -3.51 8.94 21.25
CA CYS A 178 -2.40 8.74 22.17
C CYS A 178 -2.36 9.85 23.24
N GLU A 179 -2.55 11.11 22.85
CA GLU A 179 -2.62 12.23 23.78
C GLU A 179 -3.74 12.05 24.82
N ARG A 180 -4.95 11.68 24.38
CA ARG A 180 -6.10 11.45 25.27
C ARG A 180 -5.86 10.32 26.27
N GLU A 181 -5.20 9.25 25.84
CA GLU A 181 -4.92 8.08 26.69
C GLU A 181 -3.60 8.19 27.48
N GLY A 182 -2.85 9.27 27.32
CA GLY A 182 -1.53 9.45 27.95
C GLY A 182 -0.45 8.51 27.39
N LEU A 183 -0.62 8.04 26.15
CA LEU A 183 0.33 7.22 25.41
C LEU A 183 1.28 8.10 24.58
N LYS A 184 2.43 7.56 24.22
CA LYS A 184 3.36 8.19 23.26
C LYS A 184 3.15 7.59 21.88
N PRO A 185 2.91 8.40 20.83
CA PRO A 185 2.87 7.90 19.46
C PRO A 185 4.17 7.18 19.09
N ASN A 186 4.04 5.96 18.55
CA ASN A 186 5.18 5.21 18.07
C ASN A 186 5.63 5.73 16.69
N MET A 187 6.75 6.47 16.67
CA MET A 187 7.33 6.98 15.42
C MET A 187 7.90 5.88 14.52
N GLY A 188 8.12 4.66 15.03
CA GLY A 188 8.53 3.50 14.24
C GLY A 188 7.51 3.05 13.20
N LEU A 189 6.26 3.54 13.28
CA LEU A 189 5.24 3.33 12.26
C LEU A 189 5.57 4.09 10.96
N TRP A 190 6.38 5.15 11.00
CA TRP A 190 6.83 5.93 9.85
C TRP A 190 8.15 5.44 9.25
N TYR A 191 8.36 5.77 7.98
CA TYR A 191 9.61 5.58 7.23
C TYR A 191 9.69 6.58 6.08
#